data_AF-A0A7S3YJY8-F1
#
_entry.id   AF-A0A7S3YJY8-F1
#
_cell.length_a   1.000
_cell.length_b   1.000
_cell.length_c   1.000
_cell.angle_alpha   90.00
_cell.angle_beta   90.00
_cell.angle_gamma   90.00
#
_symmetry.space_group_name_H-M   'P 1'
#
loop_
_entity.id
_entity.type
_entity.pdbx_description
1 polymer ?
#
loop_
_entity_poly.entity_id
_entity_poly.type
_entity_poly.pdbx_seq_one_letter_code
_entity_poly.pdbx_strand_id
1 'polypeptide(L)'
;MAKLKGGLTKQFHHLPPQRRPAVLMPKNCQQVKLEFHRAKLAKVVGRLANTIGQASRTRLQEEAWMDGDDPQEGDLVQGLFVSQDFEDRLMAAEDLEAHTQMKIGRVRQRLHVPFHLAG
;
A
#
# COMPACT_ATOMS: atom_id res chain seq x y z
N MET A 1 -24.25 -33.06 10.88
CA MET A 1 -23.49 -31.83 11.21
C MET A 1 -24.29 -30.73 11.94
N ALA A 2 -25.64 -30.74 11.94
CA ALA A 2 -26.44 -29.73 12.67
C ALA A 2 -26.18 -29.68 14.19
N LYS A 3 -25.96 -30.85 14.82
CA LYS A 3 -25.59 -30.95 16.24
C LYS A 3 -24.25 -30.25 16.56
N LEU A 4 -23.28 -30.35 15.65
CA LEU A 4 -21.98 -29.70 15.81
C LEU A 4 -22.09 -28.17 15.69
N LYS A 5 -22.83 -27.68 14.69
CA LYS A 5 -23.12 -26.23 14.56
C LYS A 5 -23.77 -25.69 15.83
N GLY A 6 -24.81 -26.37 16.33
CA GLY A 6 -25.48 -25.98 17.57
C GLY A 6 -24.56 -26.03 18.80
N GLY A 7 -23.68 -27.03 18.88
CA GLY A 7 -22.66 -27.13 19.93
C GLY A 7 -21.68 -25.96 19.93
N LEU A 8 -21.12 -25.61 18.77
CA LEU A 8 -20.18 -24.51 18.61
C LEU A 8 -20.84 -23.15 18.89
N THR A 9 -22.07 -22.91 18.41
CA THR A 9 -22.80 -21.67 18.71
C THR A 9 -23.05 -21.50 20.21
N LYS A 10 -23.36 -22.58 20.93
CA LYS A 10 -23.49 -22.55 22.40
C LYS A 10 -22.15 -22.29 23.08
N GLN A 11 -21.09 -22.95 22.63
CA GLN A 11 -19.75 -22.81 23.19
C GLN A 11 -19.28 -21.35 23.16
N PHE A 12 -19.49 -20.63 22.05
CA PHE A 12 -19.07 -19.23 21.90
C PHE A 12 -20.10 -18.19 22.35
N HIS A 13 -21.21 -18.60 22.97
CA HIS A 13 -22.27 -17.67 23.40
C HIS A 13 -21.81 -16.68 24.49
N HIS A 14 -20.81 -17.06 25.28
CA HIS A 14 -20.20 -16.22 26.31
C HIS A 14 -19.41 -15.03 25.74
N LEU A 15 -19.02 -15.09 24.46
CA LEU A 15 -18.31 -13.98 23.80
C LEU A 15 -19.29 -12.89 23.35
N PRO A 16 -18.86 -11.61 23.31
CA PRO A 16 -19.65 -10.54 22.73
C PRO A 16 -19.91 -10.79 21.24
N PRO A 17 -21.04 -10.34 20.67
CA PRO A 17 -21.44 -10.63 19.28
C PRO A 17 -20.34 -10.37 18.24
N GLN A 18 -19.55 -9.32 18.42
CA GLN A 18 -18.47 -8.92 17.52
C GLN A 18 -17.30 -9.92 17.47
N ARG A 19 -17.12 -10.73 18.52
CA ARG A 19 -16.05 -11.73 18.63
C ARG A 19 -16.54 -13.16 18.43
N ARG A 20 -17.83 -13.36 18.19
CA ARG A 20 -18.38 -14.69 17.94
C ARG A 20 -17.98 -15.15 16.53
N PRO A 21 -17.47 -16.39 16.37
CA PRO A 21 -17.17 -16.92 15.06
C PRO A 21 -18.45 -17.19 14.26
N ALA A 22 -18.41 -16.88 12.96
CA ALA A 22 -19.50 -17.19 12.04
C ALA A 22 -19.46 -18.68 11.65
N VAL A 23 -20.28 -19.51 12.30
CA VAL A 23 -20.37 -20.95 12.02
C VAL A 23 -21.34 -21.23 10.87
N LEU A 24 -20.81 -21.51 9.68
CA LEU A 24 -21.60 -21.80 8.47
C LEU A 24 -21.66 -23.31 8.20
N MET A 25 -22.77 -23.77 7.61
CA MET A 25 -22.96 -25.16 7.16
C MET A 25 -23.54 -25.12 5.74
N PRO A 26 -22.73 -24.72 4.74
CA PRO A 26 -23.18 -24.67 3.35
C PRO A 26 -23.44 -26.08 2.82
N LYS A 27 -24.44 -26.22 1.97
CA LYS A 27 -24.67 -27.45 1.19
C LYS A 27 -23.66 -27.54 0.02
N ASN A 28 -23.62 -28.68 -0.65
CA ASN A 28 -22.84 -28.82 -1.88
C ASN A 28 -23.23 -27.71 -2.88
N CYS A 29 -22.22 -27.15 -3.54
CA CYS A 29 -22.36 -26.05 -4.50
C CYS A 29 -22.93 -24.75 -3.92
N GLN A 30 -22.96 -24.58 -2.60
CA GLN A 30 -23.31 -23.31 -1.97
C GLN A 30 -22.05 -22.46 -1.74
N GLN A 31 -22.00 -21.28 -2.37
CA GLN A 31 -20.90 -20.33 -2.19
C GLN A 31 -20.93 -19.70 -0.79
N VAL A 32 -19.76 -19.58 -0.18
CA VAL A 32 -19.57 -18.84 1.06
C VAL A 32 -18.76 -17.58 0.74
N LYS A 33 -19.37 -16.41 0.94
CA LYS A 33 -18.70 -15.11 0.79
C LYS A 33 -18.27 -14.63 2.18
N LEU A 34 -16.97 -14.39 2.33
CA LEU A 34 -16.38 -13.77 3.51
C LEU A 34 -15.76 -12.44 3.08
N GLU A 35 -16.15 -11.36 3.74
CA GLU A 35 -15.66 -10.01 3.44
C GLU A 35 -14.53 -9.67 4.39
N PHE A 36 -13.36 -9.37 3.83
CA PHE A 36 -12.18 -8.98 4.57
C PHE A 36 -11.80 -7.57 4.16
N HIS A 37 -11.92 -6.64 5.11
CA HIS A 37 -11.40 -5.29 4.93
C HIS A 37 -9.88 -5.38 5.03
N ARG A 38 -9.18 -5.00 3.95
CA ARG A 38 -7.72 -4.87 3.96
C ARG A 38 -7.36 -3.40 3.82
N ALA A 39 -6.55 -2.89 4.74
CA ALA A 39 -5.82 -1.67 4.50
C ALA A 39 -4.74 -1.97 3.44
N LYS A 40 -4.66 -1.13 2.40
CA LYS A 40 -3.50 -1.18 1.49
C LYS A 40 -2.32 -0.56 2.21
N LEU A 41 -1.24 -1.33 2.34
CA LEU A 41 -0.04 -0.93 3.03
C LEU A 41 1.10 -1.04 2.04
N ALA A 42 1.74 0.09 1.75
CA ALA A 42 2.88 0.14 0.85
C ALA A 42 4.15 0.47 1.62
N LYS A 43 5.24 -0.21 1.31
CA LYS A 43 6.56 0.08 1.90
C LYS A 43 7.31 1.06 1.03
N VAL A 44 7.84 2.12 1.62
CA VAL A 44 8.78 3.00 0.92
C VAL A 44 10.15 2.34 0.89
N VAL A 45 10.78 2.27 -0.28
CA VAL A 45 12.10 1.65 -0.46
C VAL A 45 13.03 2.51 -1.31
N GLY A 46 14.32 2.19 -1.26
CA GLY A 46 15.35 2.87 -2.04
C GLY A 46 15.62 4.29 -1.56
N ARG A 47 16.00 5.17 -2.48
CA ARG A 47 16.35 6.57 -2.21
C ARG A 47 15.17 7.36 -1.67
N LEU A 48 13.95 7.02 -2.09
CA LEU A 48 12.72 7.68 -1.65
C LEU A 48 12.52 7.54 -0.12
N ALA A 49 12.95 6.43 0.48
CA ALA A 49 12.87 6.25 1.93
C ALA A 49 13.73 7.28 2.69
N ASN A 50 14.88 7.68 2.12
CA ASN A 50 15.79 8.63 2.75
C ASN A 50 15.33 10.09 2.60
N THR A 51 14.55 10.41 1.56
CA THR A 51 14.13 11.81 1.29
C THR A 51 12.87 12.21 2.05
N ILE A 52 11.99 11.25 2.34
CA ILE A 52 10.73 11.52 3.03
C ILE A 52 10.96 12.09 4.44
N GLY A 53 11.92 11.55 5.20
CA GLY A 53 12.28 12.09 6.52
C GLY A 53 12.98 13.46 6.50
N GLN A 54 13.37 13.96 5.32
CA GLN A 54 14.05 15.24 5.17
C GLN A 54 13.10 16.38 4.79
N ALA A 55 12.02 16.11 4.04
CA ALA A 55 11.08 17.15 3.60
C ALA A 55 10.28 17.77 4.77
N SER A 56 10.03 17.00 5.82
CA SER A 56 9.35 17.44 7.05
C SER A 56 10.15 18.46 7.88
N ARG A 57 11.46 18.63 7.61
CA ARG A 57 12.34 19.60 8.32
C ARG A 57 12.18 21.07 7.90
N THR A 58 11.35 21.39 6.90
CA THR A 58 11.20 22.78 6.44
C THR A 58 10.27 23.62 7.35
N ARG A 59 9.59 23.01 8.34
CA ARG A 59 8.90 23.71 9.42
C ARG A 59 9.80 23.79 10.66
N LEU A 60 10.52 24.91 10.74
CA LEU A 60 11.10 25.52 11.95
C LEU A 60 11.10 24.65 13.23
N GLN A 61 12.20 23.95 13.52
CA GLN A 61 12.94 24.06 14.79
C GLN A 61 14.12 23.09 14.85
N GLU A 62 15.30 23.67 15.08
CA GLU A 62 16.46 23.01 15.65
C GLU A 62 16.09 22.46 17.03
N GLU A 63 15.92 21.14 17.17
CA GLU A 63 16.20 20.32 18.38
C GLU A 63 16.19 18.84 17.94
N ALA A 64 17.18 18.49 17.12
CA ALA A 64 17.29 17.19 16.45
C ALA A 64 18.12 16.20 17.28
N TRP A 65 17.58 15.70 18.39
CA TRP A 65 18.11 14.51 19.08
C TRP A 65 16.97 13.77 19.80
N MET A 66 16.06 13.12 19.05
CA MET A 66 15.32 11.90 19.43
C MET A 66 14.25 11.59 18.37
N ASP A 67 14.20 10.33 17.92
CA ASP A 67 13.11 9.66 17.17
C ASP A 67 12.60 10.41 15.92
N GLY A 68 13.25 10.34 14.76
CA GLY A 68 13.16 9.22 13.82
C GLY A 68 12.70 9.80 12.47
N ASP A 69 13.40 9.48 11.37
CA ASP A 69 13.14 10.03 10.02
C ASP A 69 11.81 9.53 9.38
N ASP A 70 10.80 9.25 10.20
CA ASP A 70 9.53 8.71 9.74
C ASP A 70 8.63 9.83 9.18
N PRO A 71 7.94 9.57 8.04
CA PRO A 71 6.93 10.49 7.50
C PRO A 71 5.83 10.76 8.52
N GLN A 72 5.39 12.01 8.59
CA GLN A 72 4.17 12.36 9.30
C GLN A 72 2.95 12.35 8.39
N GLU A 73 1.78 12.19 9.00
CA GLU A 73 0.51 12.25 8.28
C GLU A 73 0.32 13.64 7.66
N GLY A 74 0.11 13.67 6.34
CA GLY A 74 0.00 14.90 5.56
C GLY A 74 1.26 15.28 4.78
N ASP A 75 2.38 14.57 4.98
CA ASP A 75 3.58 14.77 4.17
C ASP A 75 3.33 14.34 2.71
N LEU A 76 3.72 15.21 1.77
CA LEU A 76 3.60 14.91 0.35
C LEU A 76 4.70 13.92 -0.06
N VAL A 77 4.29 12.69 -0.38
CA VAL A 77 5.19 11.67 -0.92
C VAL A 77 4.93 11.49 -2.41
N GLN A 78 5.97 11.69 -3.22
CA GLN A 78 5.92 11.49 -4.67
C GLN A 78 6.88 10.39 -5.08
N GLY A 79 6.38 9.40 -5.82
CA GLY A 79 7.17 8.27 -6.27
C GLY A 79 6.38 7.35 -7.20
N LEU A 80 7.04 6.28 -7.62
CA LEU A 80 6.45 5.20 -8.40
C LEU A 80 5.89 4.14 -7.45
N PHE A 81 4.58 3.87 -7.59
CA PHE A 81 3.90 2.80 -6.86
C PHE A 81 3.95 1.51 -7.68
N VAL A 82 4.48 0.45 -7.08
CA VAL A 82 4.62 -0.87 -7.70
C VAL A 82 3.92 -1.91 -6.83
N SER A 83 2.94 -2.60 -7.41
CA SER A 83 2.26 -3.74 -6.79
C SER A 83 2.70 -5.02 -7.48
N GLN A 84 3.42 -5.88 -6.77
CA GLN A 84 3.84 -7.18 -7.28
C GLN A 84 3.66 -8.25 -6.20
N ASP A 85 3.03 -9.37 -6.53
CA ASP A 85 2.86 -10.53 -5.62
C ASP A 85 2.23 -10.18 -4.25
N PHE A 86 1.25 -9.27 -4.25
CA PHE A 86 0.59 -8.73 -3.05
C PHE A 86 1.49 -7.86 -2.14
N GLU A 87 2.70 -7.54 -2.58
CA GLU A 87 3.55 -6.54 -1.96
C GLU A 87 3.43 -5.21 -2.70
N ASP A 88 2.89 -4.22 -2.00
CA ASP A 88 2.85 -2.84 -2.46
C ASP A 88 4.13 -2.13 -2.02
N ARG A 89 4.84 -1.51 -2.96
CA ARG A 89 6.09 -0.76 -2.73
C ARG A 89 6.01 0.62 -3.38
N LEU A 90 6.58 1.61 -2.72
CA LEU A 90 6.72 2.98 -3.23
C LEU A 90 8.22 3.30 -3.34
N MET A 91 8.67 3.72 -4.51
CA MET A 91 10.10 3.94 -4.78
C MET A 91 10.35 5.10 -5.73
N ALA A 92 11.60 5.56 -5.79
CA ALA A 92 12.03 6.47 -6.84
C ALA A 92 12.06 5.74 -8.20
N ALA A 93 11.86 6.47 -9.30
CA ALA A 93 11.82 5.87 -10.63
C ALA A 93 13.17 5.22 -11.01
N GLU A 94 14.26 5.75 -10.48
CA GLU A 94 15.63 5.28 -10.70
C GLU A 94 15.92 3.94 -10.01
N ASP A 95 15.21 3.62 -8.92
CA ASP A 95 15.45 2.40 -8.14
C ASP A 95 14.58 1.23 -8.61
N LEU A 96 13.82 1.40 -9.70
CA LEU A 96 12.91 0.39 -10.22
C LEU A 96 13.63 -0.91 -10.60
N GLU A 97 14.76 -0.82 -11.29
CA GLU A 97 15.56 -1.97 -11.71
C GLU A 97 16.31 -2.62 -10.53
N ALA A 98 16.55 -1.87 -9.45
CA ALA A 98 17.21 -2.40 -8.25
C ALA A 98 16.28 -3.21 -7.36
N HIS A 99 14.98 -2.88 -7.35
CA HIS A 99 13.98 -3.50 -6.47
C HIS A 99 12.92 -4.33 -7.20
N THR A 100 12.97 -4.39 -8.54
CA THR A 100 12.06 -5.20 -9.36
C THR A 100 12.81 -5.84 -10.52
N GLN A 101 12.19 -6.84 -11.17
CA GLN A 101 12.75 -7.45 -12.38
C GLN A 101 12.47 -6.63 -13.65
N MET A 102 11.92 -5.41 -13.51
CA MET A 102 11.56 -4.57 -14.64
C MET A 102 12.74 -3.70 -15.08
N LYS A 103 12.95 -3.61 -16.39
CA LYS A 103 13.93 -2.71 -17.00
C LYS A 103 13.30 -1.37 -17.34
N ILE A 104 14.07 -0.30 -17.16
CA ILE A 104 13.63 1.04 -17.52
C ILE A 104 13.97 1.31 -19.00
N GLY A 105 12.95 1.61 -19.81
CA GLY A 105 13.11 2.05 -21.19
C GLY A 105 12.77 3.55 -21.32
N ARG A 106 13.58 4.31 -22.06
CA ARG A 106 13.30 5.73 -22.33
C ARG A 106 13.11 5.98 -23.82
N VAL A 107 11.90 6.37 -24.20
CA VAL A 107 11.58 6.79 -25.57
C VAL A 107 11.80 8.31 -25.66
N ARG A 108 12.55 8.76 -26.67
CA ARG A 108 12.73 10.18 -26.98
C ARG A 108 12.09 10.46 -28.33
N GLN A 109 11.19 11.44 -28.39
CA GLN A 109 10.62 11.94 -29.62
C GLN A 109 11.14 13.35 -29.87
N ARG A 110 11.61 13.61 -31.10
CA ARG A 110 12.03 14.94 -31.54
C ARG A 110 11.08 15.40 -32.64
N LEU A 111 10.42 16.53 -32.41
CA LEU A 111 9.58 17.19 -33.42
C LEU A 111 10.33 18.41 -33.96
N HIS A 112 10.36 18.56 -35.28
CA HIS A 112 10.81 19.79 -35.92
C HIS A 112 9.58 20.64 -36.25
N VAL A 113 9.45 21.79 -35.61
CA VAL A 113 8.37 22.75 -35.89
C VAL A 113 8.96 23.92 -36.67
N PRO A 114 8.62 24.09 -37.96
CA PRO A 114 9.05 25.25 -38.72
C PRO A 114 8.38 26.52 -38.18
N PHE A 115 9.16 27.58 -37.99
CA PHE A 115 8.67 28.90 -37.61
C PHE A 115 8.74 29.80 -38.85
N HIS A 116 7.63 30.46 -39.16
CA HIS A 116 7.57 31.50 -40.18
C HIS A 116 7.25 32.83 -39.49
N LEU A 117 8.10 33.84 -39.70
CA LEU A 117 7.87 35.20 -39.24
C LEU A 117 6.76 35.81 -40.11
N ALA A 118 5.58 36.06 -39.55
CA ALA A 118 4.54 36.81 -40.23
C ALA A 118 5.00 38.27 -40.34
N GLY A 119 5.17 38.74 -41.58
CA GLY A 119 5.51 40.13 -41.91
C GLY A 119 4.31 41.06 -41.86
#